data_AF-A0A9R1ELA6-F1
#
_entry.id   AF-A0A9R1ELA6-F1
#
_cell.length_a   1.000
_cell.length_b   1.000
_cell.length_c   1.000
_cell.angle_alpha   90.00
_cell.angle_beta   90.00
_cell.angle_gamma   90.00
#
_symmetry.space_group_name_H-M   'P 1'
#
loop_
_entity.id
_entity.type
_entity.pdbx_description
1 polymer ?
#
loop_
_entity_poly.entity_id
_entity_poly.type
_entity_poly.pdbx_seq_one_letter_code
_entity_poly.pdbx_strand_id
1 'polypeptide(L)'
;MDSAGALKPEEEVAAYQSSEAKQARLQSMLAALLDDPILADVPRKPSLADVDTLINLELGSAMRVTVAKMDNTSFDVAVLNTATLKDLKLAIKK
;
A
#
# COMPACT_ATOMS: atom_id res chain seq x y z
N MET A 1 -2.57 3.81 -51.67
CA MET A 1 -3.50 4.58 -50.83
C MET A 1 -3.87 3.66 -49.68
N ASP A 2 -2.95 3.52 -48.73
CA ASP A 2 -3.17 2.70 -47.54
C ASP A 2 -3.64 3.65 -46.45
N SER A 3 -4.95 3.65 -46.26
CA SER A 3 -5.65 4.48 -45.29
C SER A 3 -5.20 4.08 -43.88
N ALA A 4 -4.41 4.95 -43.24
CA ALA A 4 -4.21 4.92 -41.80
C ALA A 4 -5.59 5.12 -41.15
N GLY A 5 -6.21 4.02 -40.73
CA GLY A 5 -7.47 4.02 -40.03
C GLY A 5 -7.30 4.74 -38.70
N ALA A 6 -7.64 6.03 -38.68
CA ALA A 6 -7.84 6.78 -37.46
C ALA A 6 -8.95 6.08 -36.66
N LEU A 7 -8.61 5.57 -35.49
CA LEU A 7 -9.58 5.05 -34.52
C LEU A 7 -10.59 6.17 -34.24
N LYS A 8 -11.88 5.83 -34.29
CA LYS A 8 -12.93 6.79 -34.00
C LYS A 8 -12.77 7.26 -32.56
N PRO A 9 -12.97 8.57 -32.25
CA PRO A 9 -12.78 9.12 -30.92
C PRO A 9 -13.47 8.30 -29.82
N GLU A 10 -14.67 7.80 -30.12
CA GLU A 10 -15.53 6.97 -29.26
C GLU A 10 -14.89 5.65 -28.81
N GLU A 11 -14.07 5.03 -29.67
CA GLU A 11 -13.40 3.75 -29.40
C GLU A 11 -12.13 3.96 -28.55
N GLU A 12 -11.46 5.11 -28.73
CA GLU A 12 -10.37 5.56 -27.88
C GLU A 12 -10.88 5.80 -26.44
N VAL A 13 -11.98 6.55 -26.27
CA VAL A 13 -12.54 6.82 -24.93
C VAL A 13 -13.00 5.55 -24.22
N ALA A 14 -13.49 4.55 -24.95
CA ALA A 14 -13.89 3.26 -24.40
C ALA A 14 -12.68 2.44 -23.92
N ALA A 15 -11.57 2.44 -24.66
CA ALA A 15 -10.32 1.81 -24.24
C ALA A 15 -9.72 2.46 -22.98
N TYR A 16 -9.82 3.79 -22.85
CA TYR A 16 -9.45 4.53 -21.64
C TYR A 16 -10.34 4.23 -20.42
N GLN A 17 -11.55 3.72 -20.63
CA GLN A 17 -12.48 3.33 -19.55
C GLN A 17 -12.41 1.85 -19.16
N SER A 18 -11.58 1.06 -19.83
CA SER A 18 -11.37 -0.35 -19.51
C SER A 18 -10.86 -0.54 -18.07
N SER A 19 -11.21 -1.67 -17.46
CA SER A 19 -10.73 -2.04 -16.11
C SER A 19 -9.20 -2.07 -16.03
N GLU A 20 -8.55 -2.49 -17.12
CA GLU A 20 -7.10 -2.56 -17.24
C GLU A 20 -6.47 -1.16 -17.25
N ALA A 21 -7.03 -0.22 -18.02
CA ALA A 21 -6.55 1.17 -18.04
C ALA A 21 -6.71 1.83 -16.67
N LYS A 22 -7.83 1.58 -15.97
CA LYS A 22 -8.04 2.07 -14.59
C LYS A 22 -7.03 1.47 -13.62
N GLN A 23 -6.78 0.16 -13.71
CA GLN A 23 -5.81 -0.52 -12.86
C GLN A 23 -4.39 0.01 -13.09
N ALA A 24 -3.97 0.18 -14.35
CA ALA A 24 -2.67 0.75 -14.69
C ALA A 24 -2.51 2.16 -14.11
N ARG A 25 -3.54 3.01 -14.21
CA ARG A 25 -3.54 4.36 -13.62
C ARG A 25 -3.42 4.32 -12.09
N LEU A 26 -4.17 3.43 -11.42
CA LEU A 26 -4.09 3.27 -9.97
C LEU A 26 -2.70 2.81 -9.53
N GLN A 27 -2.09 1.86 -10.25
CA GLN A 27 -0.74 1.39 -9.96
C GLN A 27 0.31 2.50 -10.16
N SER A 28 0.16 3.31 -11.21
CA SER A 28 1.04 4.46 -11.44
C SER A 28 0.90 5.52 -10.35
N MET A 29 -0.34 5.81 -9.91
CA MET A 29 -0.59 6.75 -8.81
C MET A 29 -0.03 6.22 -7.49
N LEU A 30 -0.22 4.93 -7.20
CA LEU A 30 0.33 4.29 -5.99
C LEU A 30 1.86 4.35 -5.99
N ALA A 31 2.52 4.08 -7.11
CA ALA A 31 3.97 4.18 -7.24
C ALA A 31 4.46 5.60 -6.93
N ALA A 32 3.82 6.61 -7.53
CA ALA A 32 4.18 8.02 -7.28
C ALA A 32 3.98 8.43 -5.81
N LEU A 33 2.93 7.92 -5.15
CA LEU A 33 2.71 8.16 -3.71
C LEU A 33 3.78 7.48 -2.85
N LEU A 34 4.16 6.24 -3.15
CA LEU A 34 5.18 5.50 -2.39
C LEU A 34 6.60 6.08 -2.56
N ASP A 35 6.83 6.88 -3.59
CA ASP A 35 8.07 7.62 -3.79
C ASP A 35 8.12 8.96 -3.02
N ASP A 36 7.01 9.40 -2.43
CA ASP A 36 6.96 10.63 -1.63
C ASP A 36 7.70 10.43 -0.28
N PRO A 37 8.71 11.26 0.04
CA PRO A 37 9.44 11.17 1.31
C PRO A 37 8.56 11.25 2.56
N ILE A 38 7.37 11.87 2.47
CA ILE A 38 6.43 11.94 3.60
C ILE A 38 5.85 10.58 3.97
N LEU A 39 5.81 9.62 3.02
CA LEU A 39 5.28 8.27 3.20
C LEU A 39 6.41 7.24 3.34
N ALA A 40 7.61 7.66 3.77
CA ALA A 40 8.77 6.77 3.91
C ALA A 40 8.58 5.65 4.95
N ASP A 41 7.61 5.79 5.85
CA ASP A 41 7.19 4.80 6.84
C ASP A 41 6.22 3.74 6.27
N VAL A 42 5.63 3.98 5.10
CA VAL A 42 4.73 3.04 4.43
C VAL A 42 5.54 1.94 3.72
N PRO A 43 5.22 0.65 3.94
CA PRO A 43 5.86 -0.44 3.22
C PRO A 43 5.65 -0.33 1.70
N ARG A 44 6.65 -0.71 0.89
CA ARG A 44 6.57 -0.65 -0.59
C ARG A 44 5.44 -1.47 -1.22
N LYS A 45 4.89 -2.44 -0.50
CA LYS A 45 3.72 -3.22 -0.90
C LYS A 45 2.71 -3.18 0.25
N PRO A 46 2.06 -2.04 0.47
CA PRO A 46 1.21 -1.87 1.64
C PRO A 46 -0.09 -2.65 1.44
N SER A 47 -0.56 -3.32 2.49
CA SER A 47 -1.97 -3.71 2.57
C SER A 47 -2.80 -2.57 3.16
N LEU A 48 -4.11 -2.58 2.92
CA LEU A 48 -5.02 -1.59 3.52
C LEU A 48 -4.89 -1.58 5.06
N ALA A 49 -4.70 -2.74 5.67
CA ALA A 49 -4.51 -2.86 7.11
C ALA A 49 -3.20 -2.23 7.60
N ASP A 50 -2.13 -2.27 6.81
CA ASP A 50 -0.86 -1.65 7.17
C ASP A 50 -1.01 -0.12 7.17
N VAL A 51 -1.67 0.44 6.15
CA VAL A 51 -1.95 1.90 6.07
C VAL A 51 -2.84 2.35 7.22
N ASP A 52 -3.92 1.61 7.50
CA ASP A 52 -4.83 1.93 8.61
C ASP A 52 -4.10 1.88 9.96
N THR A 53 -3.19 0.93 10.15
CA THR A 53 -2.38 0.84 11.37
C THR A 53 -1.42 2.03 11.51
N LEU A 54 -0.80 2.50 10.40
CA LEU A 54 0.08 3.68 10.42
C LEU A 54 -0.70 4.96 10.72
N ILE A 55 -1.91 5.12 10.16
CA ILE A 55 -2.80 6.23 10.50
C ILE A 55 -3.14 6.20 12.00
N ASN A 56 -3.50 5.03 12.53
CA ASN A 56 -3.76 4.88 13.96
C ASN A 56 -2.53 5.19 14.82
N LEU A 57 -1.32 4.92 14.32
CA LEU A 57 -0.07 5.24 15.02
C LEU A 57 0.12 6.75 15.12
N GLU A 58 -0.10 7.48 14.03
CA GLU A 58 -0.05 8.95 14.00
C GLU A 58 -1.12 9.58 14.89
N LEU A 59 -2.32 8.99 14.93
CA LEU A 59 -3.43 9.44 15.79
C LEU A 59 -3.34 8.96 17.25
N GLY A 60 -2.26 8.26 17.64
CA GLY A 60 -2.04 7.78 19.01
C GLY A 60 -2.93 6.60 19.45
N SER A 61 -3.65 5.98 18.52
CA SER A 61 -4.51 4.81 18.74
C SER A 61 -3.80 3.47 18.48
N ALA A 62 -2.57 3.51 18.00
CA ALA A 62 -1.65 2.38 17.91
C ALA A 62 -0.32 2.68 18.62
N MET A 63 0.47 1.64 18.84
CA MET A 63 1.79 1.70 19.44
C MET A 63 2.81 0.91 18.63
N ARG A 64 4.07 1.29 18.74
CA ARG A 64 5.21 0.55 18.18
C ARG A 64 5.82 -0.34 19.26
N VAL A 65 5.91 -1.64 18.98
CA VAL A 65 6.51 -2.65 19.85
C VAL A 65 7.78 -3.18 19.19
N THR A 66 8.90 -3.12 19.89
CA THR A 66 10.16 -3.73 19.44
C THR A 66 10.19 -5.21 19.84
N VAL A 67 10.32 -6.11 18.86
CA VAL A 67 10.39 -7.55 19.05
C VAL A 67 11.83 -8.01 18.92
N ALA A 68 12.38 -8.58 20.00
CA ALA A 68 13.71 -9.18 20.01
C ALA A 68 13.64 -10.64 19.53
N LYS A 69 14.56 -11.03 18.65
CA LYS A 69 14.75 -12.39 18.14
C LYS A 69 15.88 -13.10 18.91
N MET A 70 15.93 -14.44 18.82
CA MET A 70 16.98 -15.24 19.49
C MET A 70 18.39 -15.02 18.92
N ASP A 71 18.50 -14.46 17.72
CA ASP A 71 19.78 -14.11 17.08
C ASP A 71 20.31 -12.74 17.53
N ASN A 72 19.76 -12.17 18.61
CA ASN A 72 20.03 -10.82 19.13
C ASN A 72 19.69 -9.68 18.16
N THR A 73 18.97 -9.94 17.07
CA THR A 73 18.38 -8.88 16.24
C THR A 73 17.02 -8.45 16.78
N SER A 74 16.57 -7.27 16.38
CA SER A 74 15.24 -6.77 16.73
C SER A 74 14.59 -6.06 15.55
N PHE A 75 13.27 -6.02 15.54
CA PHE A 75 12.49 -5.27 14.56
C PHE A 75 11.25 -4.69 15.22
N ASP A 76 10.72 -3.63 14.62
CA ASP A 76 9.55 -2.94 15.14
C ASP A 76 8.27 -3.42 14.46
N VAL A 77 7.21 -3.49 15.24
CA VAL A 77 5.86 -3.83 14.78
C VAL A 77 4.87 -2.82 15.32
N ALA A 78 4.09 -2.20 14.43
CA ALA A 78 2.97 -1.36 14.82
C ALA A 78 1.74 -2.22 15.13
N VAL A 79 1.09 -1.98 16.27
CA VAL A 79 -0.12 -2.68 16.70
C VAL A 79 -1.10 -1.70 17.33
N LEU A 80 -2.41 -1.94 17.18
CA LEU A 80 -3.43 -1.14 17.84
C LEU A 80 -3.28 -1.20 19.36
N ASN A 81 -3.68 -0.14 20.08
CA ASN A 81 -3.63 -0.12 21.54
C ASN A 81 -4.52 -1.19 22.20
N THR A 82 -5.53 -1.66 21.46
CA THR A 82 -6.47 -2.72 21.85
C THR A 82 -6.03 -4.11 21.36
N ALA A 83 -4.90 -4.22 20.68
CA ALA A 83 -4.42 -5.48 20.13
C ALA A 83 -4.11 -6.51 21.22
N THR A 84 -4.40 -7.78 20.93
CA THR A 84 -4.09 -8.90 21.82
C THR A 84 -2.74 -9.52 21.46
N LEU A 85 -2.20 -10.38 22.35
CA LEU A 85 -0.99 -11.16 22.05
C LEU A 85 -1.16 -12.07 20.81
N LYS A 86 -2.39 -12.48 20.50
CA LYS A 86 -2.67 -13.25 19.28
C LYS A 86 -2.45 -12.41 18.03
N ASP A 87 -2.86 -11.14 18.07
CA ASP A 87 -2.71 -10.21 16.95
C ASP A 87 -1.23 -9.86 16.75
N LEU A 88 -0.50 -9.60 17.83
CA LEU A 88 0.96 -9.43 17.77
C LEU A 88 1.65 -10.67 17.19
N LYS A 89 1.25 -11.88 17.61
CA LYS A 89 1.77 -13.13 17.06
C LYS A 89 1.49 -13.30 15.57
N LEU A 90 0.38 -12.76 15.05
CA LEU A 90 0.09 -12.77 13.62
C LEU A 90 0.91 -11.72 12.87
N ALA A 91 1.07 -10.53 13.43
CA ALA A 91 1.84 -9.45 12.82
C ALA A 91 3.32 -9.83 12.63
N ILE A 92 3.94 -10.53 13.59
CA ILE A 92 5.34 -10.99 13.51
C ILE A 92 5.58 -12.15 12.54
N LYS A 93 4.52 -12.82 12.06
CA LYS A 93 4.64 -13.99 11.16
C LYS A 93 4.69 -13.61 9.68
N LYS A 94 4.47 -12.33 9.35
CA LYS A 94 4.55 -11.81 7.99
C LYS A 94 5.98 -11.88 7.45
#